data_AF-E3GLS6-F1
#
_entry.id   AF-E3GLS6-F1
#
_cell.length_a   1.000
_cell.length_b   1.000
_cell.length_c   1.000
_cell.angle_alpha   90.00
_cell.angle_beta   90.00
_cell.angle_gamma   90.00
#
_symmetry.space_group_name_H-M   'P 1'
#
loop_
_entity.id
_entity.type
_entity.pdbx_description
1 polymer ?
#
loop_
_entity_poly.entity_id
_entity_poly.type
_entity_poly.pdbx_seq_one_letter_code
_entity_poly.pdbx_strand_id
1 'polypeptide(L)'
;MKAYIKAECFRIIRHPGTWKILLFLFVLTTPMLLWFPMVSSYYSDWPVSAMPPAFAAMLFGIAPYWIPLFTKSCITDEYKFHTFKNTLTSKLSRKEVYIAKLIISIVLTLGTYLTILFIFLAIGHLFCGISGDSLFFQAYSGLVGQMVSSIPVFIGAVCVSGLFSCLFTHFIPSIICYLSFLVLPYPLLQFLHFLTGAEWIKGLYYLPLITPFHKVLLNQPVEIEGLTEVIQTHSGGFFTLITPEIFGYCLLLGTVYTLVAVFVGLYIFRRKDIR
;
A
#
# COMPACT_ATOMS: atom_id res chain seq x y z
N MET A 1 -9.87 14.31 -20.73
CA MET A 1 -9.31 13.52 -19.61
C MET A 1 -7.87 13.90 -19.23
N LYS A 2 -6.88 13.85 -20.14
CA LYS A 2 -5.45 14.16 -19.82
C LYS A 2 -5.24 15.53 -19.14
N ALA A 3 -5.86 16.59 -19.68
CA ALA A 3 -5.78 17.93 -19.11
C ALA A 3 -6.36 18.02 -17.68
N TYR A 4 -7.46 17.31 -17.42
CA TYR A 4 -8.08 17.22 -16.09
C TYR A 4 -7.15 16.53 -15.09
N ILE A 5 -6.56 15.38 -15.47
CA ILE A 5 -5.59 14.67 -14.63
C ILE A 5 -4.41 15.57 -14.26
N LYS A 6 -3.85 16.29 -15.23
CA LYS A 6 -2.73 17.21 -14.99
C LYS A 6 -3.11 18.33 -14.02
N ALA A 7 -4.27 18.96 -14.21
CA ALA A 7 -4.74 20.05 -13.36
C ALA A 7 -4.99 19.58 -11.92
N GLU A 8 -5.62 18.42 -11.76
CA GLU A 8 -5.98 17.88 -10.45
C GLU A 8 -4.75 17.36 -9.69
N CYS A 9 -3.80 16.70 -10.37
CA CYS A 9 -2.50 16.36 -9.77
C CYS A 9 -1.77 17.63 -9.28
N PHE A 10 -1.75 18.69 -10.10
CA PHE A 10 -1.10 19.94 -9.74
C PHE A 10 -1.75 20.61 -8.52
N ARG A 11 -3.09 20.61 -8.46
CA ARG A 11 -3.87 21.11 -7.31
C ARG A 11 -3.46 20.42 -6.02
N ILE A 12 -3.39 19.08 -6.04
CA ILE A 12 -3.12 18.29 -4.84
C ILE A 12 -1.64 18.41 -4.41
N ILE A 13 -0.69 18.38 -5.35
CA ILE A 13 0.74 18.52 -5.04
C ILE A 13 1.06 19.88 -4.42
N ARG A 14 0.42 20.96 -4.89
CA ARG A 14 0.64 22.30 -4.32
C ARG A 14 -0.09 22.54 -3.01
N HIS A 15 -1.02 21.66 -2.62
CA HIS A 15 -1.73 21.83 -1.36
C HIS A 15 -0.77 21.61 -0.18
N PRO A 16 -0.68 22.55 0.78
CA PRO A 16 0.28 22.46 1.89
C PRO A 16 0.03 21.23 2.78
N GLY A 17 -1.20 20.74 2.85
CA GLY A 17 -1.53 19.51 3.56
C GLY A 17 -0.81 18.28 3.02
N THR A 18 -0.55 18.22 1.71
CA THR A 18 0.16 17.10 1.07
C THR A 18 1.60 17.00 1.57
N TRP A 19 2.28 18.14 1.68
CA TRP A 19 3.65 18.20 2.20
C TRP A 19 3.71 17.92 3.70
N LYS A 20 2.72 18.36 4.47
CA LYS A 20 2.62 18.02 5.90
C LYS A 20 2.46 16.52 6.11
N ILE A 21 1.63 15.85 5.29
CA ILE A 21 1.46 14.39 5.34
C ILE A 21 2.77 13.70 4.96
N LEU A 22 3.44 14.13 3.88
CA LEU A 22 4.70 13.55 3.46
C LEU A 22 5.79 13.70 4.54
N LEU A 23 5.88 14.88 5.16
CA LEU A 23 6.77 15.12 6.30
C LEU A 23 6.44 14.21 7.48
N PHE A 24 5.15 14.06 7.83
CA PHE A 24 4.72 13.16 8.91
C PHE A 24 5.13 11.70 8.65
N LEU A 25 4.88 11.19 7.43
CA LEU A 25 5.27 9.83 7.03
C LEU A 25 6.79 9.64 7.05
N PHE A 26 7.54 10.68 6.66
CA PHE A 26 9.00 10.66 6.72
C PHE A 26 9.51 10.63 8.18
N VAL A 27 8.96 11.47 9.07
CA VAL A 27 9.31 11.46 10.50
C VAL A 27 8.95 10.13 11.16
N LEU A 28 7.88 9.45 10.71
CA LEU A 28 7.51 8.14 11.22
C LEU A 28 8.52 7.05 10.85
N THR A 29 9.15 7.15 9.67
CA THR A 29 9.99 6.09 9.08
C THR A 29 11.49 6.28 9.37
N THR A 30 11.92 7.51 9.64
CA THR A 30 13.33 7.85 9.96
C THR A 30 13.90 7.21 11.24
N PRO A 31 13.16 6.98 12.35
CA PRO A 31 13.71 6.34 13.54
C PRO A 31 14.24 4.93 13.28
N MET A 32 13.71 4.23 12.26
CA MET A 32 14.17 2.90 11.87
C MET A 32 15.64 2.92 11.39
N LEU A 33 16.11 4.05 10.84
CA LEU A 33 17.50 4.17 10.36
C LEU A 33 18.51 4.18 11.51
N LEU A 34 18.11 4.67 12.69
CA LEU A 34 18.95 4.67 13.89
C LEU A 34 19.10 3.27 14.50
N TRP A 35 18.19 2.35 14.16
CA TRP A 35 18.24 0.97 14.66
C TRP A 35 19.22 0.09 13.87
N PHE A 36 19.58 0.45 12.64
CA PHE A 36 20.43 -0.42 11.80
C PHE A 36 21.82 -0.72 12.38
N PRO A 37 22.56 0.25 12.93
CA PRO A 37 23.84 -0.05 13.59
C PRO A 37 23.66 -0.96 14.81
N MET A 38 22.59 -0.75 15.59
CA MET A 38 22.27 -1.58 16.75
C MET A 38 21.92 -3.02 16.34
N VAL A 39 21.09 -3.21 15.32
CA VAL A 39 20.72 -4.53 14.79
C VAL A 39 21.94 -5.25 14.22
N SER A 40 22.80 -4.55 13.48
CA SER A 40 24.04 -5.14 12.94
C SER A 40 25.02 -5.60 14.03
N SER A 41 25.06 -4.91 15.17
CA SER A 41 25.87 -5.34 16.32
C SER A 41 25.32 -6.60 17.00
N TYR A 42 24.03 -6.89 16.82
CA TYR A 42 23.37 -8.08 17.37
C TYR A 42 23.42 -9.28 16.41
N TYR A 43 23.41 -9.03 15.10
CA TYR A 43 23.51 -10.04 14.04
C TYR A 43 24.84 -9.89 13.30
N SER A 44 25.90 -10.53 13.82
CA SER A 44 27.28 -10.44 13.29
C SER A 44 27.42 -10.83 11.83
N ASP A 45 26.51 -11.65 11.31
CA ASP A 45 26.57 -12.23 9.97
C ASP A 45 25.99 -11.30 8.89
N TRP A 46 25.40 -10.17 9.29
CA TRP A 46 24.73 -9.26 8.35
C TRP A 46 25.48 -7.92 8.22
N PRO A 47 25.93 -7.58 7.00
CA PRO A 47 26.61 -6.31 6.79
C PRO A 47 25.62 -5.15 6.99
N VAL A 48 26.08 -4.11 7.70
CA VAL A 48 25.29 -2.89 7.99
C VAL A 48 24.72 -2.28 6.70
N SER A 49 25.48 -2.35 5.61
CA SER A 49 25.12 -1.84 4.28
C SER A 49 23.91 -2.53 3.64
N ALA A 50 23.59 -3.78 4.01
CA ALA A 50 22.44 -4.52 3.49
C ALA A 50 21.14 -4.26 4.28
N MET A 51 21.23 -3.60 5.45
CA MET A 51 20.07 -3.30 6.29
C MET A 51 19.09 -2.30 5.64
N PRO A 52 19.52 -1.18 5.04
CA PRO A 52 18.58 -0.25 4.40
C PRO A 52 17.66 -0.90 3.35
N PRO A 53 18.14 -1.64 2.34
CA PRO A 53 17.24 -2.29 1.38
C PRO A 53 16.39 -3.41 1.99
N ALA A 54 16.89 -4.15 3.00
CA ALA A 54 16.12 -5.21 3.67
C ALA A 54 14.91 -4.65 4.45
N PHE A 55 15.06 -3.49 5.10
CA PHE A 55 14.00 -2.85 5.87
C PHE A 55 13.14 -1.88 5.04
N ALA A 56 13.64 -1.38 3.92
CA ALA A 56 12.88 -0.54 2.98
C ALA A 56 11.61 -1.24 2.47
N ALA A 57 11.66 -2.56 2.36
CA ALA A 57 10.53 -3.43 2.09
C ALA A 57 9.35 -3.24 3.06
N MET A 58 9.62 -3.00 4.36
CA MET A 58 8.59 -2.79 5.37
C MET A 58 7.80 -1.50 5.15
N LEU A 59 8.35 -0.54 4.39
CA LEU A 59 7.64 0.69 4.02
C LEU A 59 6.40 0.40 3.17
N PHE A 60 6.40 -0.66 2.36
CA PHE A 60 5.18 -1.10 1.65
C PHE A 60 4.07 -1.50 2.63
N GLY A 61 4.43 -2.05 3.79
CA GLY A 61 3.51 -2.53 4.80
C GLY A 61 2.75 -1.43 5.51
N ILE A 62 3.33 -0.23 5.55
CA ILE A 62 2.70 0.95 6.12
C ILE A 62 1.80 1.65 5.06
N ALA A 63 1.95 1.30 3.78
CA ALA A 63 1.23 1.95 2.69
C ALA A 63 -0.30 1.89 2.78
N PRO A 64 -0.92 0.76 3.17
CA PRO A 64 -2.36 0.69 3.37
C PRO A 64 -2.89 1.78 4.31
N TYR A 65 -2.13 2.22 5.32
CA TYR A 65 -2.60 3.17 6.33
C TYR A 65 -2.71 4.60 5.81
N TRP A 66 -1.86 5.01 4.85
CA TRP A 66 -1.91 6.37 4.30
C TRP A 66 -2.66 6.48 2.96
N ILE A 67 -2.92 5.36 2.27
CA ILE A 67 -3.75 5.34 1.04
C ILE A 67 -5.06 6.15 1.20
N PRO A 68 -5.85 5.99 2.29
CA PRO A 68 -7.09 6.74 2.50
C PRO A 68 -6.95 8.26 2.53
N LEU A 69 -5.79 8.79 2.92
CA LEU A 69 -5.54 10.23 2.97
C LEU A 69 -5.62 10.83 1.54
N PHE A 70 -4.98 10.18 0.58
CA PHE A 70 -4.90 10.66 -0.80
C PHE A 70 -6.18 10.39 -1.58
N THR A 71 -6.76 9.20 -1.45
CA THR A 71 -8.00 8.84 -2.15
C THR A 71 -9.16 9.71 -1.72
N LYS A 72 -9.26 10.04 -0.43
CA LYS A 72 -10.30 10.92 0.07
C LYS A 72 -10.18 12.33 -0.51
N SER A 73 -8.98 12.92 -0.48
CA SER A 73 -8.74 14.26 -1.07
C SER A 73 -9.06 14.30 -2.56
N CYS A 74 -8.74 13.25 -3.31
CA CYS A 74 -9.07 13.19 -4.74
C CYS A 74 -10.59 13.09 -5.00
N ILE A 75 -11.30 12.31 -4.18
CA ILE A 75 -12.70 11.95 -4.45
C ILE A 75 -13.70 12.92 -3.83
N THR A 76 -13.43 13.45 -2.64
CA THR A 76 -14.42 14.22 -1.87
C THR A 76 -14.23 15.73 -1.86
N ASP A 77 -13.07 16.25 -2.25
CA ASP A 77 -12.84 17.71 -2.25
C ASP A 77 -13.83 18.46 -3.15
N GLU A 78 -14.13 17.97 -4.36
CA GLU A 78 -15.07 18.64 -5.28
C GLU A 78 -16.52 18.66 -4.77
N TYR A 79 -16.90 17.68 -3.94
CA TYR A 79 -18.21 17.69 -3.27
C TYR A 79 -18.25 18.71 -2.14
N LYS A 80 -17.14 18.88 -1.42
CA LYS A 80 -17.03 19.86 -0.33
C LYS A 80 -17.10 21.30 -0.84
N PHE A 81 -16.59 21.56 -2.05
CA PHE A 81 -16.57 22.90 -2.65
C PHE A 81 -17.68 23.14 -3.68
N HIS A 82 -18.63 22.21 -3.84
CA HIS A 82 -19.71 22.24 -4.86
C HIS A 82 -19.23 22.50 -6.31
N THR A 83 -17.95 22.26 -6.61
CA THR A 83 -17.34 22.51 -7.92
C THR A 83 -17.62 21.39 -8.92
N PHE A 84 -18.19 20.27 -8.48
CA PHE A 84 -18.50 19.13 -9.32
C PHE A 84 -19.45 19.46 -10.49
N LYS A 85 -20.36 20.44 -10.31
CA LYS A 85 -21.23 20.95 -11.40
C LYS A 85 -20.40 21.58 -12.53
N ASN A 86 -19.34 22.31 -12.19
CA ASN A 86 -18.43 22.96 -13.15
C ASN A 86 -17.54 21.95 -13.88
N THR A 87 -17.20 20.83 -13.23
CA THR A 87 -16.45 19.74 -13.86
C THR A 87 -17.34 18.98 -14.87
N LEU A 88 -18.63 18.80 -14.59
CA LEU A 88 -19.54 18.12 -15.51
C LEU A 88 -19.95 18.97 -16.72
N THR A 89 -19.99 20.30 -16.59
CA THR A 89 -20.20 21.18 -17.75
C THR A 89 -19.00 21.16 -18.70
N SER A 90 -17.82 20.73 -18.24
CA SER A 90 -16.61 20.55 -19.06
C SER A 90 -16.61 19.26 -19.91
N LYS A 91 -17.72 18.91 -20.58
CA LYS A 91 -17.86 17.75 -21.51
C LYS A 91 -17.40 16.37 -21.00
N LEU A 92 -17.03 16.21 -19.73
CA LEU A 92 -16.58 14.94 -19.15
C LEU A 92 -17.76 14.18 -18.55
N SER A 93 -17.86 12.89 -18.87
CA SER A 93 -18.86 12.01 -18.25
C SER A 93 -18.50 11.69 -16.79
N ARG A 94 -19.52 11.40 -15.96
CA ARG A 94 -19.30 10.98 -14.55
C ARG A 94 -18.36 9.78 -14.43
N LYS A 95 -18.39 8.87 -15.40
CA LYS A 95 -17.49 7.70 -15.47
C LYS A 95 -16.04 8.13 -15.66
N GLU A 96 -15.78 9.04 -16.60
CA GLU A 96 -14.43 9.54 -16.87
C GLU A 96 -13.86 10.31 -15.69
N VAL A 97 -14.69 11.09 -14.99
CA VAL A 97 -14.26 11.83 -13.78
C VAL A 97 -13.88 10.86 -12.66
N TYR A 98 -14.69 9.84 -12.40
CA TYR A 98 -14.36 8.83 -11.38
C TYR A 98 -13.07 8.06 -11.70
N ILE A 99 -12.93 7.58 -12.94
CA ILE A 99 -11.71 6.85 -13.36
C ILE A 99 -10.49 7.78 -13.28
N ALA A 100 -10.61 9.05 -13.69
CA ALA A 100 -9.53 10.01 -13.57
C ALA A 100 -9.10 10.20 -12.11
N LYS A 101 -10.06 10.32 -11.17
CA LYS A 101 -9.77 10.46 -9.73
C LYS A 101 -9.07 9.24 -9.15
N LEU A 102 -9.46 8.03 -9.56
CA LEU A 102 -8.77 6.81 -9.17
C LEU A 102 -7.34 6.78 -9.71
N ILE A 103 -7.13 7.11 -10.99
CA ILE A 103 -5.79 7.19 -11.59
C ILE A 103 -4.91 8.19 -10.83
N ILE A 104 -5.44 9.39 -10.54
CA ILE A 104 -4.72 10.41 -9.77
C ILE A 104 -4.36 9.89 -8.38
N SER A 105 -5.30 9.20 -7.70
CA SER A 105 -5.05 8.62 -6.38
C SER A 105 -3.94 7.57 -6.42
N ILE A 106 -3.92 6.70 -7.45
CA ILE A 106 -2.87 5.70 -7.65
C ILE A 106 -1.52 6.39 -7.87
N VAL A 107 -1.47 7.35 -8.79
CA VAL A 107 -0.22 8.07 -9.15
C VAL A 107 0.34 8.83 -7.95
N LEU A 108 -0.51 9.55 -7.22
CA LEU A 108 -0.07 10.32 -6.05
C LEU A 108 0.44 9.41 -4.94
N THR A 109 -0.31 8.35 -4.60
CA THR A 109 0.08 7.47 -3.50
C THR A 109 1.35 6.68 -3.84
N LEU A 110 1.48 6.21 -5.09
CA LEU A 110 2.69 5.56 -5.58
C LEU A 110 3.88 6.54 -5.60
N GLY A 111 3.67 7.77 -6.08
CA GLY A 111 4.69 8.81 -6.11
C GLY A 111 5.19 9.16 -4.71
N THR A 112 4.30 9.27 -3.73
CA THR A 112 4.68 9.53 -2.33
C THR A 112 5.45 8.36 -1.73
N TYR A 113 5.04 7.12 -2.05
CA TYR A 113 5.76 5.93 -1.62
C TYR A 113 7.19 5.91 -2.19
N LEU A 114 7.34 6.10 -3.51
CA LEU A 114 8.65 6.13 -4.17
C LEU A 114 9.54 7.26 -3.63
N THR A 115 8.95 8.40 -3.30
CA THR A 115 9.69 9.53 -2.70
C THR A 115 10.20 9.17 -1.30
N ILE A 116 9.36 8.58 -0.44
CA ILE A 116 9.76 8.15 0.91
C ILE A 116 10.82 7.05 0.81
N LEU A 117 10.62 6.07 -0.06
CA LEU A 117 11.58 4.98 -0.30
C LEU A 117 12.94 5.53 -0.75
N PHE A 118 12.95 6.44 -1.72
CA PHE A 118 14.18 7.04 -2.23
C PHE A 118 14.94 7.78 -1.14
N ILE A 119 14.26 8.63 -0.37
CA ILE A 119 14.88 9.38 0.73
C ILE A 119 15.36 8.40 1.82
N PHE A 120 14.57 7.40 2.17
CA PHE A 120 14.92 6.38 3.15
C PHE A 120 16.19 5.63 2.76
N LEU A 121 16.28 5.17 1.50
CA LEU A 121 17.47 4.49 0.99
C LEU A 121 18.67 5.43 0.90
N ALA A 122 18.48 6.67 0.45
CA ALA A 122 19.57 7.65 0.34
C ALA A 122 20.19 7.96 1.71
N ILE A 123 19.35 8.21 2.72
CA ILE A 123 19.81 8.45 4.09
C ILE A 123 20.36 7.16 4.71
N GLY A 124 19.69 6.02 4.48
CA GLY A 124 20.15 4.72 4.96
C GLY A 124 21.57 4.40 4.48
N HIS A 125 21.88 4.62 3.21
CA HIS A 125 23.23 4.43 2.64
C HIS A 125 24.22 5.49 3.08
N LEU A 126 23.77 6.72 3.34
CA LEU A 126 24.63 7.74 3.92
C LEU A 126 25.17 7.33 5.30
N PHE A 127 24.34 6.66 6.13
CA PHE A 127 24.73 6.21 7.47
C PHE A 127 25.34 4.81 7.51
N CYS A 128 24.86 3.88 6.68
CA CYS A 128 25.25 2.46 6.73
C CYS A 128 26.35 2.10 5.72
N GLY A 129 26.67 3.00 4.79
CA GLY A 129 27.62 2.75 3.71
C GLY A 129 27.07 1.84 2.61
N ILE A 130 27.80 1.79 1.51
CA ILE A 130 27.51 0.93 0.36
C ILE A 130 28.61 -0.13 0.30
N SER A 131 28.25 -1.41 0.24
CA SER A 131 29.21 -2.50 0.05
C SER A 131 28.95 -3.26 -1.25
N GLY A 132 29.96 -3.96 -1.76
CA GLY A 132 29.87 -4.80 -2.96
C GLY A 132 29.53 -6.26 -2.67
N ASP A 133 29.05 -6.57 -1.46
CA ASP A 133 28.87 -7.95 -1.01
C ASP A 133 27.65 -8.60 -1.68
N SER A 134 27.68 -9.94 -1.80
CA SER A 134 26.57 -10.71 -2.38
C SER A 134 25.24 -10.47 -1.65
N LEU A 135 25.28 -10.34 -0.32
CA LEU A 135 24.11 -10.06 0.51
C LEU A 135 23.50 -8.67 0.24
N PHE A 136 24.33 -7.66 -0.06
CA PHE A 136 23.87 -6.32 -0.41
C PHE A 136 23.03 -6.36 -1.70
N PHE A 137 23.56 -7.02 -2.74
CA PHE A 137 22.83 -7.19 -4.00
C PHE A 137 21.59 -8.07 -3.86
N GLN A 138 21.66 -9.11 -3.03
CA GLN A 138 20.51 -9.97 -2.75
C GLN A 138 19.38 -9.18 -2.07
N ALA A 139 19.68 -8.35 -1.07
CA ALA A 139 18.69 -7.50 -0.39
C ALA A 139 18.00 -6.53 -1.38
N TYR A 140 18.76 -5.93 -2.30
CA TYR A 140 18.21 -5.09 -3.36
C TYR A 140 17.31 -5.86 -4.34
N SER A 141 17.73 -7.07 -4.73
CA SER A 141 16.92 -7.93 -5.60
C SER A 141 15.61 -8.33 -4.94
N GLY A 142 15.64 -8.65 -3.64
CA GLY A 142 14.46 -8.94 -2.82
C GLY A 142 13.52 -7.75 -2.73
N LEU A 143 14.07 -6.56 -2.44
CA LEU A 143 13.31 -5.31 -2.41
C LEU A 143 12.57 -5.10 -3.74
N VAL A 144 13.28 -5.14 -4.88
CA VAL A 144 12.68 -4.94 -6.21
C VAL A 144 11.61 -5.98 -6.50
N GLY A 145 11.88 -7.26 -6.22
CA GLY A 145 10.90 -8.34 -6.36
C GLY A 145 9.62 -8.04 -5.58
N GLN A 146 9.75 -7.50 -4.37
CA GLN A 146 8.62 -7.14 -3.53
C GLN A 146 7.87 -5.92 -4.00
N MET A 147 8.57 -4.91 -4.52
CA MET A 147 7.89 -3.77 -5.13
C MET A 147 7.01 -4.24 -6.27
N VAL A 148 7.54 -5.11 -7.13
CA VAL A 148 6.85 -5.61 -8.31
C VAL A 148 5.64 -6.46 -7.93
N SER A 149 5.76 -7.34 -6.94
CA SER A 149 4.62 -8.15 -6.46
C SER A 149 3.56 -7.36 -5.69
N SER A 150 3.96 -6.29 -5.00
CA SER A 150 3.03 -5.48 -4.20
C SER A 150 2.22 -4.48 -5.03
N ILE A 151 2.68 -4.09 -6.23
CA ILE A 151 1.99 -3.10 -7.08
C ILE A 151 0.53 -3.49 -7.40
N PRO A 152 0.21 -4.71 -7.87
CA PRO A 152 -1.18 -5.09 -8.15
C PRO A 152 -2.09 -4.97 -6.93
N VAL A 153 -1.62 -5.46 -5.77
CA VAL A 153 -2.36 -5.42 -4.50
C VAL A 153 -2.53 -3.98 -4.02
N PHE A 154 -1.50 -3.16 -4.15
CA PHE A 154 -1.52 -1.73 -3.84
C PHE A 154 -2.56 -0.98 -4.68
N ILE A 155 -2.63 -1.24 -5.99
CA ILE A 155 -3.66 -0.66 -6.87
C ILE A 155 -5.07 -1.09 -6.40
N GLY A 156 -5.24 -2.37 -6.06
CA GLY A 156 -6.47 -2.89 -5.45
C GLY A 156 -6.87 -2.11 -4.18
N ALA A 157 -5.91 -1.87 -3.29
CA ALA A 157 -6.10 -1.11 -2.06
C ALA A 157 -6.61 0.32 -2.32
N VAL A 158 -5.97 1.02 -3.27
CA VAL A 158 -6.36 2.39 -3.66
C VAL A 158 -7.79 2.40 -4.22
N CYS A 159 -8.17 1.42 -5.03
CA CYS A 159 -9.52 1.31 -5.57
C CYS A 159 -10.57 1.03 -4.47
N VAL A 160 -10.28 0.12 -3.54
CA VAL A 160 -11.15 -0.18 -2.38
C VAL A 160 -11.32 1.06 -1.50
N SER A 161 -10.23 1.77 -1.23
CA SER A 161 -10.27 3.04 -0.50
C SER A 161 -11.10 4.10 -1.24
N GLY A 162 -11.01 4.13 -2.57
CA GLY A 162 -11.83 4.99 -3.41
C GLY A 162 -13.33 4.67 -3.34
N LEU A 163 -13.68 3.38 -3.28
CA LEU A 163 -15.05 2.91 -3.05
C LEU A 163 -15.59 3.42 -1.71
N PHE A 164 -14.86 3.21 -0.60
CA PHE A 164 -15.30 3.69 0.72
C PHE A 164 -15.36 5.22 0.79
N SER A 165 -14.46 5.91 0.11
CA SER A 165 -14.48 7.37 -0.02
C SER A 165 -15.72 7.87 -0.77
N CYS A 166 -16.24 7.07 -1.70
CA CYS A 166 -17.51 7.35 -2.37
C CYS A 166 -18.71 7.03 -1.49
N LEU A 167 -18.66 5.94 -0.73
CA LEU A 167 -19.75 5.50 0.15
C LEU A 167 -19.99 6.50 1.29
N PHE A 168 -18.92 6.97 1.94
CA PHE A 168 -19.03 7.88 3.07
C PHE A 168 -18.64 9.31 2.69
N THR A 169 -19.45 10.29 3.08
CA THR A 169 -19.13 11.72 2.90
C THR A 169 -18.01 12.15 3.84
N HIS A 170 -18.05 11.71 5.10
CA HIS A 170 -17.03 12.03 6.09
C HIS A 170 -15.75 11.18 5.93
N PHE A 171 -14.63 11.73 6.41
CA PHE A 171 -13.32 11.10 6.32
C PHE A 171 -13.17 9.91 7.27
N ILE A 172 -13.53 10.08 8.54
CA ILE A 172 -13.33 9.08 9.60
C ILE A 172 -14.05 7.75 9.29
N PRO A 173 -15.36 7.72 8.94
CA PRO A 173 -16.03 6.46 8.62
C PRO A 173 -15.43 5.74 7.41
N SER A 174 -14.98 6.51 6.40
CA SER A 174 -14.32 5.96 5.23
C SER A 174 -13.02 5.24 5.57
N ILE A 175 -12.20 5.81 6.46
CA ILE A 175 -10.96 5.17 6.91
C ILE A 175 -11.26 3.93 7.72
N ILE A 176 -12.19 4.03 8.69
CA ILE A 176 -12.51 2.91 9.58
C ILE A 176 -12.97 1.72 8.74
N CYS A 177 -13.93 1.90 7.83
CA CYS A 177 -14.40 0.80 6.99
C CYS A 177 -13.30 0.23 6.08
N TYR A 178 -12.44 1.09 5.53
CA TYR A 178 -11.30 0.64 4.72
C TYR A 178 -10.30 -0.20 5.53
N LEU A 179 -9.87 0.30 6.70
CA LEU A 179 -8.92 -0.40 7.56
C LEU A 179 -9.53 -1.68 8.14
N SER A 180 -10.80 -1.66 8.54
CA SER A 180 -11.52 -2.84 9.00
C SER A 180 -11.66 -3.90 7.91
N PHE A 181 -11.74 -3.50 6.64
CA PHE A 181 -11.90 -4.41 5.52
C PHE A 181 -10.57 -5.01 5.03
N LEU A 182 -9.49 -4.23 4.96
CA LEU A 182 -8.20 -4.71 4.41
C LEU A 182 -7.13 -5.03 5.46
N VAL A 183 -7.07 -4.28 6.56
CA VAL A 183 -5.94 -4.33 7.50
C VAL A 183 -6.29 -5.15 8.74
N LEU A 184 -7.44 -4.90 9.35
CA LEU A 184 -7.86 -5.51 10.62
C LEU A 184 -8.11 -7.03 10.58
N PRO A 185 -8.61 -7.66 9.50
CA PRO A 185 -9.01 -9.06 9.55
C PRO A 185 -7.87 -10.00 9.94
N TYR A 186 -6.65 -9.76 9.43
CA TYR A 186 -5.48 -10.59 9.72
C TYR A 186 -5.08 -10.58 11.21
N PRO A 187 -4.72 -9.43 11.84
CA PRO A 187 -4.29 -9.41 13.24
C PRO A 187 -5.43 -9.82 14.19
N LEU A 188 -6.68 -9.53 13.83
CA LEU A 188 -7.84 -9.94 14.64
C LEU A 188 -8.00 -11.45 14.65
N LEU A 189 -7.91 -12.12 13.50
CA LEU A 189 -7.98 -13.58 13.43
C LEU A 189 -6.75 -14.23 14.08
N GLN A 190 -5.55 -13.65 13.94
CA GLN A 190 -4.35 -14.13 14.64
C GLN A 190 -4.51 -14.04 16.16
N PHE A 191 -5.04 -12.93 16.67
CA PHE A 191 -5.33 -12.75 18.09
C PHE A 191 -6.41 -13.72 18.60
N LEU A 192 -7.47 -13.95 17.81
CA LEU A 192 -8.49 -14.94 18.14
C LEU A 192 -7.93 -16.37 18.18
N HIS A 193 -7.07 -16.73 17.23
CA HIS A 193 -6.39 -18.02 17.25
C HIS A 193 -5.49 -18.15 18.48
N PHE A 194 -4.73 -17.11 18.84
CA PHE A 194 -3.92 -17.10 20.05
C PHE A 194 -4.76 -17.31 21.33
N LEU A 195 -5.96 -16.73 21.40
CA LEU A 195 -6.85 -16.89 22.56
C LEU A 195 -7.57 -18.24 22.61
N THR A 196 -7.94 -18.80 21.46
CA THR A 196 -8.82 -19.98 21.39
C THR A 196 -8.09 -21.28 21.08
N GLY A 197 -6.89 -21.22 20.52
CA GLY A 197 -6.14 -22.39 20.03
C GLY A 197 -6.82 -23.13 18.87
N ALA A 198 -7.84 -22.55 18.24
CA ALA A 198 -8.65 -23.27 17.27
C ALA A 198 -8.00 -23.27 15.87
N GLU A 199 -7.75 -24.48 15.34
CA GLU A 199 -7.10 -24.69 14.03
C GLU A 199 -7.97 -24.22 12.84
N TRP A 200 -9.30 -24.19 12.97
CA TRP A 200 -10.14 -23.64 11.90
C TRP A 200 -9.94 -22.12 11.72
N ILE A 201 -9.56 -21.40 12.79
CA ILE A 201 -9.23 -19.97 12.72
C ILE A 201 -7.89 -19.78 11.99
N LYS A 202 -6.96 -20.74 12.16
CA LYS A 202 -5.73 -20.80 11.39
C LYS A 202 -6.02 -20.80 9.89
N GLY A 203 -6.87 -21.71 9.43
CA GLY A 203 -7.32 -21.75 8.03
C GLY A 203 -7.97 -20.44 7.56
N LEU A 204 -8.66 -19.70 8.44
CA LEU A 204 -9.31 -18.44 8.10
C LEU A 204 -8.36 -17.26 7.89
N TYR A 205 -7.29 -17.11 8.68
CA TYR A 205 -6.32 -16.05 8.40
C TYR A 205 -5.29 -16.44 7.34
N TYR A 206 -5.18 -17.73 6.99
CA TYR A 206 -4.50 -18.20 5.79
C TYR A 206 -5.31 -18.03 4.50
N LEU A 207 -6.59 -17.62 4.61
CA LEU A 207 -7.44 -17.41 3.45
C LEU A 207 -6.77 -16.46 2.46
N PRO A 208 -6.78 -16.82 1.16
CA PRO A 208 -6.11 -16.06 0.12
C PRO A 208 -6.60 -14.59 0.04
N LEU A 209 -7.82 -14.30 0.52
CA LEU A 209 -8.42 -12.97 0.53
C LEU A 209 -7.78 -12.01 1.57
N ILE A 210 -7.19 -12.54 2.64
CA ILE A 210 -6.73 -11.76 3.82
C ILE A 210 -5.20 -11.76 3.94
N THR A 211 -4.53 -12.87 3.62
CA THR A 211 -3.08 -13.08 3.77
C THR A 211 -2.17 -12.14 3.00
N PRO A 212 -2.35 -11.88 1.68
CA PRO A 212 -1.35 -11.15 0.90
C PRO A 212 -1.36 -9.66 1.23
N PHE A 213 -2.51 -9.09 1.62
CA PHE A 213 -2.61 -7.69 2.01
C PHE A 213 -1.79 -7.36 3.26
N HIS A 214 -1.67 -8.32 4.17
CA HIS A 214 -0.83 -8.18 5.34
C HIS A 214 0.58 -8.66 5.05
N LYS A 215 0.77 -9.91 4.60
CA LYS A 215 2.10 -10.53 4.54
C LYS A 215 2.98 -10.03 3.40
N VAL A 216 2.43 -9.82 2.19
CA VAL A 216 3.22 -9.36 1.03
C VAL A 216 3.58 -7.88 1.18
N LEU A 217 2.63 -7.05 1.65
CA LEU A 217 2.91 -5.64 1.92
C LEU A 217 3.87 -5.48 3.12
N LEU A 218 3.74 -6.25 4.20
CA LEU A 218 4.59 -6.15 5.41
C LEU A 218 5.93 -6.89 5.32
N ASN A 219 6.30 -7.47 4.16
CA ASN A 219 7.51 -8.30 4.01
C ASN A 219 7.58 -9.47 5.00
N GLN A 220 6.43 -10.07 5.33
CA GLN A 220 6.37 -11.26 6.16
C GLN A 220 6.33 -12.52 5.30
N PRO A 221 6.92 -13.64 5.79
CA PRO A 221 6.89 -14.91 5.06
C PRO A 221 5.44 -15.31 4.78
N VAL A 222 5.11 -15.45 3.50
CA VAL A 222 3.75 -15.74 3.03
C VAL A 222 3.53 -17.25 3.01
N GLU A 223 3.26 -17.82 4.17
CA GLU A 223 2.65 -19.15 4.21
C GLU A 223 1.18 -19.02 3.75
N ILE A 224 0.79 -19.78 2.73
CA ILE A 224 -0.60 -19.94 2.27
C ILE A 224 -0.91 -21.44 2.36
N GLU A 225 -1.86 -21.84 3.19
CA GLU A 225 -2.35 -23.23 3.22
C GLU A 225 -3.33 -23.43 2.04
N GLY A 226 -3.05 -24.39 1.14
CA GLY A 226 -3.98 -24.82 0.08
C GLY A 226 -3.56 -24.57 -1.38
N LEU A 227 -2.41 -23.91 -1.64
CA LEU A 227 -1.63 -24.20 -2.85
C LEU A 227 -0.68 -25.35 -2.50
N THR A 228 -0.45 -26.26 -3.45
CA THR A 228 0.06 -27.63 -3.24
C THR A 228 1.43 -27.81 -2.58
N GLU A 229 2.12 -26.75 -2.20
CA GLU A 229 3.26 -26.78 -1.29
C GLU A 229 3.15 -25.53 -0.41
N VAL A 230 3.42 -25.64 0.89
CA VAL A 230 3.59 -24.44 1.73
C VAL A 230 4.71 -23.64 1.06
N ILE A 231 4.37 -22.51 0.44
CA ILE A 231 5.33 -21.64 -0.22
C ILE A 231 6.13 -20.94 0.89
N GLN A 232 7.05 -21.67 1.50
CA GLN A 232 8.00 -21.11 2.42
C GLN A 232 8.95 -20.25 1.59
N THR A 233 8.79 -18.93 1.67
CA THR A 233 9.89 -18.04 1.33
C THR A 233 11.06 -18.44 2.22
N HIS A 234 12.11 -19.03 1.65
CA HIS A 234 13.33 -19.39 2.39
C HIS A 234 13.79 -18.18 3.22
N SER A 235 13.52 -18.21 4.52
CA SER A 235 13.90 -17.15 5.46
C SER A 235 15.34 -17.39 5.90
N GLY A 236 16.28 -17.15 4.99
CA GLY A 236 17.70 -16.99 5.32
C GLY A 236 18.01 -15.64 5.99
N GLY A 237 17.04 -15.05 6.70
CA GLY A 237 17.06 -13.72 7.31
C GLY A 237 16.12 -12.70 6.64
N PHE A 238 16.29 -11.40 6.95
CA PHE A 238 15.36 -10.28 6.72
C PHE A 238 14.93 -9.98 5.26
N PHE A 239 15.28 -10.81 4.26
CA PHE A 239 14.82 -10.68 2.88
C PHE A 239 14.00 -11.90 2.45
N THR A 240 12.78 -11.68 1.94
CA THR A 240 11.97 -12.75 1.34
C THR A 240 12.22 -12.79 -0.17
N LEU A 241 12.71 -13.92 -0.68
CA LEU A 241 12.80 -14.13 -2.13
C LEU A 241 11.41 -14.46 -2.65
N ILE A 242 10.85 -13.61 -3.51
CA ILE A 242 9.48 -13.81 -4.02
C ILE A 242 9.49 -14.85 -5.12
N THR A 243 8.73 -15.90 -4.89
CA THR A 243 8.50 -16.96 -5.88
C THR A 243 7.50 -16.49 -6.95
N PRO A 244 7.58 -17.02 -8.19
CA PRO A 244 6.64 -16.70 -9.26
C PRO A 244 5.17 -16.94 -8.88
N GLU A 245 4.91 -17.90 -8.01
CA GLU A 245 3.57 -18.26 -7.53
C GLU A 245 2.95 -17.15 -6.67
N ILE A 246 3.71 -16.60 -5.72
CA ILE A 246 3.28 -15.46 -4.90
C ILE A 246 2.99 -14.25 -5.78
N PHE A 247 3.82 -14.01 -6.80
CA PHE A 247 3.58 -12.93 -7.77
C PHE A 247 2.27 -13.13 -8.55
N GLY A 248 2.04 -14.33 -9.09
CA GLY A 248 0.80 -14.65 -9.80
C GLY A 248 -0.44 -14.48 -8.90
N TYR A 249 -0.31 -14.87 -7.63
CA TYR A 249 -1.36 -14.71 -6.65
C TYR A 249 -1.67 -13.22 -6.35
N CYS A 250 -0.64 -12.40 -6.16
CA CYS A 250 -0.79 -10.95 -5.96
C CYS A 250 -1.45 -10.26 -7.16
N LEU A 251 -1.11 -10.70 -8.38
CA LEU A 251 -1.69 -10.19 -9.61
C LEU A 251 -3.19 -10.53 -9.70
N LEU A 252 -3.55 -11.79 -9.46
CA LEU A 252 -4.95 -12.23 -9.47
C LEU A 252 -5.77 -11.48 -8.41
N LEU A 253 -5.27 -11.42 -7.19
CA LEU A 253 -5.99 -10.78 -6.10
C LEU A 253 -6.11 -9.27 -6.32
N GLY A 254 -5.02 -8.60 -6.67
CA GLY A 254 -5.02 -7.18 -7.00
C GLY A 254 -6.03 -6.83 -8.10
N THR A 255 -6.06 -7.64 -9.18
CA THR A 255 -7.01 -7.43 -10.28
C THR A 255 -8.47 -7.64 -9.86
N VAL A 256 -8.78 -8.68 -9.06
CA VAL A 256 -10.13 -8.90 -8.53
C VAL A 256 -10.59 -7.72 -7.68
N TYR A 257 -9.77 -7.26 -6.73
CA TYR A 257 -10.10 -6.10 -5.89
C TYR A 257 -10.30 -4.84 -6.71
N THR A 258 -9.42 -4.58 -7.68
CA THR A 258 -9.56 -3.43 -8.59
C THR A 258 -10.86 -3.50 -9.37
N LEU A 259 -11.20 -4.63 -9.99
CA LEU A 259 -12.41 -4.76 -10.79
C LEU A 259 -13.67 -4.56 -9.94
N VAL A 260 -13.79 -5.28 -8.82
CA VAL A 260 -14.95 -5.19 -7.92
C VAL A 260 -15.10 -3.75 -7.39
N ALA A 261 -14.01 -3.16 -6.88
CA ALA A 261 -14.06 -1.83 -6.31
C ALA A 261 -14.38 -0.74 -7.35
N VAL A 262 -13.85 -0.86 -8.57
CA VAL A 262 -14.15 0.08 -9.67
C VAL A 262 -15.61 -0.04 -10.11
N PHE A 263 -16.15 -1.24 -10.30
CA PHE A 263 -17.54 -1.42 -10.74
C PHE A 263 -18.54 -0.94 -9.67
N VAL A 264 -18.35 -1.36 -8.43
CA VAL A 264 -19.22 -0.96 -7.31
C VAL A 264 -19.06 0.54 -7.01
N GLY A 265 -17.82 1.04 -7.00
CA GLY A 265 -17.53 2.46 -6.80
C GLY A 265 -18.13 3.34 -7.89
N LEU A 266 -18.03 2.94 -9.17
CA LEU A 266 -18.70 3.63 -10.28
C LEU A 266 -20.21 3.66 -10.12
N TYR A 267 -20.81 2.54 -9.72
CA TYR A 267 -22.26 2.46 -9.51
C TYR A 267 -22.74 3.44 -8.42
N ILE A 268 -22.03 3.47 -7.29
CA ILE A 268 -22.31 4.40 -6.19
C ILE A 268 -22.08 5.85 -6.63
N PHE A 269 -20.96 6.12 -7.28
CA PHE A 269 -20.59 7.48 -7.73
C PHE A 269 -21.60 8.06 -8.72
N ARG A 270 -22.18 7.23 -9.60
CA ARG A 270 -23.23 7.66 -10.52
C ARG A 270 -24.51 8.10 -9.81
N ARG A 271 -24.88 7.43 -8.72
CA ARG A 271 -26.12 7.66 -7.95
C ARG A 271 -25.98 8.74 -6.88
N LYS A 272 -24.76 9.16 -6.55
CA LYS A 272 -24.52 10.18 -5.52
C LYS A 272 -24.99 11.53 -6.04
N ASP A 273 -26.10 12.02 -5.49
CA ASP A 273 -26.70 13.28 -5.87
C ASP A 273 -25.79 14.46 -5.56
N ILE A 274 -25.75 15.41 -6.50
CA ILE A 274 -25.07 16.69 -6.35
C ILE A 274 -26.07 17.62 -5.67
N ARG A 275 -26.10 17.65 -4.34
CA ARG A 275 -26.76 18.77 -3.64
C ARG A 275 -25.88 20.01 -3.82
#